data_AF-A0A838S056-F1
#
_entry.id   AF-A0A838S056-F1
#
_cell.length_a   1.000
_cell.length_b   1.000
_cell.length_c   1.000
_cell.angle_alpha   90.00
_cell.angle_beta   90.00
_cell.angle_gamma   90.00
#
_symmetry.space_group_name_H-M   'P 1'
#
loop_
_entity.id
_entity.type
_entity.pdbx_description
1 polymer ?
#
loop_
_entity_poly.entity_id
_entity_poly.type
_entity_poly.pdbx_seq_one_letter_code
_entity_poly.pdbx_strand_id
1 'polypeptide(L)'
;LCGADLLLPAQDYFFGVPVFKRHYWGDAAVFAMALFLGKPAILVEHHEFFRNGPSGAEEFARYLGQLRPDLKWRSLTETLKRTHARRRVSVETVEVRFFTDEFVLEHESNEPVRYRLSRRVPSGLIVEQVLVGGDKVQFTREGEFVTFETQMHQADSISVEVKVAATTPSEPYPNGIKYQTSVAFRRGLSELRDKFISRNDFALKTGRFLLSALERKRAGRGPRTEDGGRRTEDGGRRTEDCEDR
;
A
#
# COMPACT_ATOMS: atom_id res chain seq x y z
N LEU A 1 7.59 12.23 10.32
CA LEU A 1 8.59 11.33 9.71
C LEU A 1 9.90 11.53 10.44
N CYS A 2 10.32 10.58 11.28
CA CYS A 2 11.67 10.59 11.84
C CYS A 2 12.63 10.05 10.77
N GLY A 3 13.88 10.54 10.73
CA GLY A 3 14.88 10.03 9.77
C GLY A 3 15.09 8.51 9.86
N ALA A 4 14.92 7.94 11.04
CA ALA A 4 15.00 6.50 11.28
C ALA A 4 13.91 5.70 10.51
N ASP A 5 12.73 6.26 10.26
CA ASP A 5 11.67 5.59 9.51
C ASP A 5 12.05 5.38 8.03
N LEU A 6 13.00 6.17 7.51
CA LEU A 6 13.51 6.00 6.15
C LEU A 6 14.42 4.78 6.00
N LEU A 7 14.98 4.27 7.11
CA LEU A 7 15.84 3.09 7.13
C LEU A 7 15.04 1.80 7.20
N LEU A 8 13.76 1.87 7.56
CA LEU A 8 12.90 0.69 7.63
C LEU A 8 12.60 0.12 6.23
N PRO A 9 12.39 -1.21 6.14
CA PRO A 9 11.98 -1.84 4.89
C PRO A 9 10.66 -1.33 4.31
N ALA A 10 9.75 -0.86 5.17
CA ALA A 10 8.49 -0.23 4.80
C ALA A 10 8.18 0.96 5.71
N GLN A 11 7.40 1.92 5.20
CA GLN A 11 6.93 3.07 5.96
C GLN A 11 5.46 2.88 6.33
N ASP A 12 5.14 2.85 7.61
CA ASP A 12 3.78 2.60 8.13
C ASP A 12 3.22 3.80 8.93
N TYR A 13 3.93 4.94 8.95
CA TYR A 13 3.51 6.16 9.65
C TYR A 13 2.19 6.72 9.11
N PHE A 14 1.85 6.45 7.84
CA PHE A 14 0.62 6.91 7.21
C PHE A 14 -0.55 6.03 7.62
N PHE A 15 -1.01 6.20 8.85
CA PHE A 15 -2.16 5.50 9.44
C PHE A 15 -2.02 3.97 9.40
N GLY A 16 -0.83 3.43 9.66
CA GLY A 16 -0.58 1.99 9.74
C GLY A 16 -0.63 1.26 8.40
N VAL A 17 -0.75 2.00 7.28
CA VAL A 17 -0.70 1.39 5.94
C VAL A 17 0.77 1.26 5.54
N PRO A 18 1.26 0.04 5.28
CA PRO A 18 2.66 -0.15 4.90
C PRO A 18 2.90 0.30 3.46
N VAL A 19 3.82 1.25 3.31
CA VAL A 19 4.27 1.80 2.02
C VAL A 19 5.65 1.24 1.69
N PHE A 20 5.72 0.50 0.58
CA PHE A 20 6.94 -0.06 0.03
C PHE A 20 7.39 0.79 -1.16
N LYS A 21 8.69 1.12 -1.19
CA LYS A 21 9.26 1.85 -2.31
C LYS A 21 9.49 0.92 -3.50
N ARG A 22 9.33 1.49 -4.69
CA ARG A 22 9.58 0.86 -5.98
C ARG A 22 10.45 1.78 -6.81
N HIS A 23 11.29 1.20 -7.66
CA HIS A 23 12.33 1.93 -8.36
C HIS A 23 12.30 1.60 -9.85
N TYR A 24 12.62 2.58 -10.68
CA TYR A 24 12.89 2.40 -12.10
C TYR A 24 14.34 1.94 -12.28
N TRP A 25 14.63 1.23 -13.36
CA TRP A 25 15.94 0.65 -13.68
C TRP A 25 17.04 1.69 -13.94
N GLY A 26 16.68 2.97 -14.09
CA GLY A 26 17.62 4.04 -14.43
C GLY A 26 18.77 4.29 -13.43
N ASP A 27 18.72 3.74 -12.21
CA ASP A 27 19.81 3.83 -11.24
C ASP A 27 19.96 2.52 -10.43
N ALA A 28 20.98 1.74 -10.81
CA ALA A 28 21.30 0.46 -10.18
C ALA A 28 21.73 0.60 -8.71
N ALA A 29 22.31 1.73 -8.31
CA ALA A 29 22.79 1.96 -6.95
C ALA A 29 21.62 2.03 -5.95
N VAL A 30 20.45 2.48 -6.40
CA VAL A 30 19.24 2.53 -5.59
C VAL A 30 18.79 1.13 -5.17
N PHE A 31 18.90 0.14 -6.06
CA PHE A 31 18.58 -1.26 -5.72
C PHE A 31 19.62 -1.87 -4.78
N ALA A 32 20.90 -1.57 -4.97
CA ALA A 32 21.95 -2.01 -4.04
C ALA A 32 21.71 -1.47 -2.63
N MET A 33 21.40 -0.17 -2.52
CA MET A 33 21.05 0.46 -1.24
C MET A 33 19.76 -0.11 -0.64
N ALA A 34 18.73 -0.38 -1.46
CA ALA A 34 17.50 -1.01 -1.00
C ALA A 34 17.78 -2.39 -0.38
N LEU A 35 18.52 -3.25 -1.10
CA LEU A 35 18.89 -4.57 -0.62
C LEU A 35 19.75 -4.51 0.64
N PHE A 36 20.68 -3.56 0.72
CA PHE A 36 21.50 -3.34 1.92
C PHE A 36 20.64 -3.01 3.15
N LEU A 37 19.59 -2.20 2.98
CA LEU A 37 18.64 -1.85 4.03
C LEU A 37 17.56 -2.94 4.27
N GLY A 38 17.66 -4.09 3.63
CA GLY A 38 16.67 -5.16 3.72
C GLY A 38 15.31 -4.82 3.09
N LYS A 39 15.28 -3.79 2.22
CA LYS A 39 14.08 -3.44 1.44
C LYS A 39 13.96 -4.39 0.25
N PRO A 40 12.73 -4.79 -0.12
CA PRO A 40 12.53 -5.57 -1.32
C PRO A 40 12.92 -4.77 -2.56
N ALA A 41 13.65 -5.40 -3.48
CA ALA A 41 14.02 -4.82 -4.76
C ALA A 41 12.82 -4.89 -5.74
N ILE A 42 11.90 -3.93 -5.63
CA ILE A 42 10.70 -3.86 -6.48
C ILE A 42 10.99 -2.97 -7.69
N LEU A 43 11.13 -3.60 -8.86
CA LEU A 43 11.23 -2.93 -10.15
C LEU A 43 9.85 -2.46 -10.60
N VAL A 44 9.76 -1.22 -11.08
CA VAL A 44 8.61 -0.71 -11.84
C VAL A 44 9.11 -0.16 -13.14
N GLU A 45 8.48 -0.61 -14.22
CA GLU A 45 8.77 -0.13 -15.57
C GLU A 45 7.48 0.11 -16.34
N HIS A 46 7.55 1.00 -17.31
CA HIS A 46 6.46 1.20 -18.26
C HIS A 46 6.53 0.16 -19.38
N HIS A 47 5.42 -0.04 -20.09
CA HIS A 47 5.37 -1.02 -21.18
C HIS A 47 6.42 -0.78 -22.28
N GLU A 48 6.84 0.47 -22.49
CA GLU A 48 7.91 0.85 -23.42
C GLU A 48 9.26 0.22 -23.08
N PHE A 49 9.52 -0.08 -21.80
CA PHE A 49 10.72 -0.80 -21.37
C PHE A 49 10.82 -2.17 -22.04
N PHE A 50 9.68 -2.82 -22.26
CA PHE A 50 9.57 -4.15 -22.85
C PHE A 50 9.36 -4.13 -24.37
N ARG A 51 9.34 -2.94 -25.01
CA ARG A 51 9.05 -2.80 -26.44
C ARG A 51 10.01 -3.57 -27.34
N ASN A 52 11.25 -3.74 -26.87
CA ASN A 52 12.33 -4.43 -27.58
C ASN A 52 12.60 -5.83 -26.99
N GLY A 53 11.63 -6.40 -26.26
CA GLY A 53 11.78 -7.67 -25.56
C GLY A 53 12.22 -7.53 -24.10
N PRO A 54 12.56 -8.65 -23.43
CA PRO A 54 12.79 -8.71 -21.99
C PRO A 54 14.23 -8.38 -21.55
N SER A 55 15.12 -7.99 -22.47
CA SER A 55 16.56 -7.87 -22.21
C SER A 55 16.90 -6.98 -21.00
N GLY A 56 16.19 -5.85 -20.83
CA GLY A 56 16.38 -4.98 -19.67
C GLY A 56 16.02 -5.65 -18.34
N ALA A 57 14.98 -6.50 -18.33
CA ALA A 57 14.61 -7.26 -17.14
C ALA A 57 15.60 -8.39 -16.85
N GLU A 58 16.17 -9.02 -17.89
CA GLU A 58 17.23 -10.03 -17.74
C GLU A 58 18.52 -9.41 -17.19
N GLU A 59 18.88 -8.21 -17.66
CA GLU A 59 20.01 -7.45 -17.13
C GLU A 59 19.82 -7.07 -15.67
N PHE A 60 18.62 -6.59 -15.31
CA PHE A 60 18.24 -6.35 -13.92
C PHE A 60 18.37 -7.61 -13.06
N ALA A 61 17.81 -8.73 -13.51
CA ALA A 61 17.87 -9.99 -12.77
C ALA A 61 19.32 -10.48 -12.57
N ARG A 62 20.16 -10.35 -13.61
CA ARG A 62 21.59 -10.70 -13.55
C ARG A 62 22.33 -9.80 -12.56
N TYR A 63 22.09 -8.49 -12.60
CA TYR A 63 22.67 -7.53 -11.68
C TYR A 63 22.30 -7.84 -10.22
N LEU A 64 21.02 -8.09 -9.93
CA LEU A 64 20.60 -8.47 -8.58
C LEU A 64 21.24 -9.77 -8.11
N GLY A 65 21.34 -10.76 -9.00
CA GLY A 65 21.99 -12.04 -8.70
C GLY A 65 23.48 -11.90 -8.37
N GLN A 66 24.18 -10.95 -8.98
CA GLN A 66 25.57 -10.63 -8.65
C GLN A 66 25.70 -9.93 -7.28
N LEU A 67 24.75 -9.06 -6.93
CA LEU A 67 24.75 -8.35 -5.65
C LEU A 67 24.38 -9.26 -4.47
N ARG A 68 23.36 -10.10 -4.64
CA ARG A 68 22.81 -10.99 -3.60
C ARG A 68 22.42 -12.34 -4.22
N PRO A 69 23.36 -13.31 -4.25
CA PRO A 69 23.09 -14.63 -4.81
C PRO A 69 21.99 -15.42 -4.08
N ASP A 70 21.72 -15.06 -2.82
CA ASP A 70 20.67 -15.65 -1.97
C ASP A 70 19.28 -15.02 -2.20
N LEU A 71 19.14 -14.10 -3.15
CA LEU A 71 17.89 -13.43 -3.44
C LEU A 71 16.83 -14.41 -3.97
N LYS A 72 15.68 -14.45 -3.30
CA LYS A 72 14.55 -15.32 -3.66
C LYS A 72 13.54 -14.54 -4.52
N TRP A 73 13.29 -15.02 -5.73
CA TRP A 73 12.20 -14.51 -6.58
C TRP A 73 10.86 -14.99 -6.03
N ARG A 74 10.02 -14.04 -5.60
CA ARG A 74 8.73 -14.30 -4.96
C ARG A 74 7.66 -13.41 -5.59
N SER A 75 6.39 -13.78 -5.41
CA SER A 75 5.30 -12.87 -5.73
C SER A 75 5.39 -11.61 -4.86
N LEU A 76 4.74 -10.52 -5.28
CA LEU A 76 4.68 -9.30 -4.49
C LEU A 76 4.11 -9.60 -3.08
N THR A 77 2.96 -10.29 -3.02
CA THR A 77 2.32 -10.67 -1.75
C THR A 77 3.24 -11.45 -0.83
N GLU A 78 3.93 -12.47 -1.32
CA GLU A 78 4.88 -13.25 -0.50
C GLU A 78 6.07 -12.41 -0.04
N THR A 79 6.53 -11.47 -0.88
CA THR A 79 7.59 -10.54 -0.52
C THR A 79 7.14 -9.61 0.61
N LEU A 80 5.94 -9.05 0.52
CA LEU A 80 5.39 -8.15 1.54
C LEU A 80 5.19 -8.90 2.87
N LYS A 81 4.61 -10.10 2.84
CA LYS A 81 4.38 -10.95 4.03
C LYS A 81 5.66 -11.33 4.77
N ARG A 82 6.82 -11.27 4.11
CA ARG A 82 8.11 -11.65 4.71
C ARG A 82 8.99 -10.44 5.01
N THR A 83 8.59 -9.25 4.59
CA THR A 83 9.37 -8.04 4.84
C THR A 83 9.22 -7.61 6.29
N HIS A 84 10.34 -7.50 6.98
CA HIS A 84 10.41 -7.10 8.39
C HIS A 84 11.75 -6.43 8.71
N ALA A 85 11.77 -5.62 9.75
CA ALA A 85 13.01 -5.21 10.40
C ALA A 85 13.31 -6.17 11.54
N ARG A 86 14.58 -6.58 11.70
CA ARG A 86 15.03 -7.43 12.81
C ARG A 86 16.14 -6.75 13.59
N ARG A 87 16.14 -6.93 14.90
CA ARG A 87 17.22 -6.50 15.81
C ARG A 87 17.51 -7.62 16.79
N ARG A 88 18.74 -8.12 16.83
CA ARG A 88 19.17 -9.05 17.87
C ARG A 88 19.43 -8.27 19.16
N VAL A 89 18.76 -8.65 20.24
CA VAL A 89 18.89 -8.00 21.56
C VAL A 89 19.83 -8.80 22.46
N SER A 90 19.75 -10.13 22.39
CA SER A 90 20.63 -11.06 23.08
C SER A 90 20.84 -12.32 22.23
N VAL A 91 21.56 -13.30 22.75
CA VAL A 91 21.74 -14.61 22.09
C VAL A 91 20.39 -15.30 21.85
N GLU A 92 19.49 -15.19 22.82
CA GLU A 92 18.21 -15.90 22.82
C GLU A 92 17.03 -15.00 22.46
N THR A 93 17.25 -13.70 22.17
CA THR A 93 16.15 -12.75 21.94
C THR A 93 16.38 -11.89 20.71
N VAL A 94 15.38 -11.90 19.83
CA VAL A 94 15.32 -11.08 18.62
C VAL A 94 14.03 -10.28 18.61
N GLU A 95 14.14 -8.98 18.39
CA GLU A 95 12.99 -8.11 18.11
C GLU A 95 12.71 -8.07 16.62
N VAL A 96 11.45 -8.20 16.25
CA VAL A 96 10.96 -8.18 14.88
C VAL A 96 9.86 -7.14 14.76
N ARG A 97 10.02 -6.22 13.81
CA ARG A 97 8.95 -5.32 13.39
C ARG A 97 8.47 -5.70 12.02
N PHE A 98 7.20 -6.06 11.92
CA PHE A 98 6.54 -6.41 10.66
C PHE A 98 5.44 -5.38 10.34
N PHE A 99 5.02 -5.37 9.07
CA PHE A 99 4.31 -4.21 8.50
C PHE A 99 2.89 -4.54 8.00
N THR A 100 2.60 -5.81 7.73
CA THR A 100 1.33 -6.29 7.16
C THR A 100 0.48 -7.02 8.21
N ASP A 101 -0.83 -7.17 7.96
CA ASP A 101 -1.72 -7.97 8.82
C ASP A 101 -1.34 -9.45 8.82
N GLU A 102 -0.89 -9.97 7.67
CA GLU A 102 -0.34 -11.31 7.53
C GLU A 102 1.18 -11.24 7.39
N PHE A 103 1.90 -11.99 8.20
CA PHE A 103 3.35 -12.04 8.24
C PHE A 103 3.85 -13.48 8.33
N VAL A 104 5.02 -13.76 7.77
CA VAL A 104 5.69 -15.04 7.91
C VAL A 104 7.05 -14.80 8.55
N LEU A 105 7.20 -15.34 9.76
CA LEU A 105 8.46 -15.35 10.48
C LEU A 105 9.26 -16.57 10.03
N GLU A 106 10.50 -16.34 9.57
CA GLU A 106 11.46 -17.40 9.24
C GLU A 106 12.49 -17.51 10.37
N HIS A 107 12.69 -18.72 10.89
CA HIS A 107 13.75 -19.04 11.83
C HIS A 107 14.73 -20.00 11.15
N GLU A 108 16.00 -19.59 11.07
CA GLU A 108 17.04 -20.32 10.32
C GLU A 108 18.00 -21.09 11.23
N SER A 109 17.86 -20.94 12.55
CA SER A 109 18.72 -21.61 13.54
C SER A 109 18.11 -22.93 14.00
N ASN A 110 18.94 -23.80 14.57
CA ASN A 110 18.47 -24.95 15.36
C ASN A 110 18.52 -24.66 16.87
N GLU A 111 18.89 -23.44 17.25
CA GLU A 111 18.91 -22.98 18.63
C GLU A 111 17.60 -22.29 18.99
N PRO A 112 17.06 -22.51 20.21
CA PRO A 112 15.88 -21.82 20.66
C PRO A 112 16.05 -20.29 20.69
N VAL A 113 15.16 -19.56 20.01
CA VAL A 113 15.12 -18.10 20.02
C VAL A 113 13.73 -17.61 20.38
N ARG A 114 13.68 -16.66 21.32
CA ARG A 114 12.50 -15.87 21.63
C ARG A 114 12.41 -14.68 20.69
N TYR A 115 11.27 -14.55 20.02
CA TYR A 115 10.96 -13.43 19.15
C TYR A 115 9.99 -12.48 19.85
N ARG A 116 10.36 -11.21 19.91
CA ARG A 116 9.48 -10.10 20.31
C ARG A 116 8.96 -9.42 19.07
N LEU A 117 7.71 -9.70 18.72
CA LEU A 117 7.10 -9.18 17.51
C LEU A 117 6.33 -7.90 17.81
N SER A 118 6.44 -6.95 16.89
CA SER A 118 5.72 -5.68 16.96
C SER A 118 5.16 -5.29 15.60
N ARG A 119 3.96 -4.73 15.60
CA ARG A 119 3.34 -4.12 14.42
C ARG A 119 2.66 -2.83 14.80
N ARG A 120 2.76 -1.82 13.94
CA ARG A 120 2.00 -0.58 14.10
C ARG A 120 0.54 -0.81 13.71
N VAL A 121 -0.37 -0.54 14.63
CA VAL A 121 -1.82 -0.47 14.43
C VAL A 121 -2.31 0.87 14.99
N PRO A 122 -2.91 1.76 14.16
CA PRO A 122 -3.40 3.06 14.60
C PRO A 122 -4.37 2.95 15.79
N SER A 123 -4.32 3.89 16.72
CA SER A 123 -5.13 3.90 17.94
C SER A 123 -6.64 3.83 17.69
N GLY A 124 -7.09 4.32 16.52
CA GLY A 124 -8.48 4.27 16.09
C GLY A 124 -8.95 2.92 15.54
N LEU A 125 -8.15 1.86 15.61
CA LEU A 125 -8.51 0.51 15.19
C LEU A 125 -8.43 -0.47 16.36
N ILE A 126 -9.37 -1.40 16.43
CA ILE A 126 -9.44 -2.43 17.46
C ILE A 126 -8.74 -3.69 16.95
N VAL A 127 -7.83 -4.24 17.75
CA VAL A 127 -7.17 -5.52 17.44
C VAL A 127 -8.00 -6.60 18.11
N GLU A 128 -8.68 -7.43 17.32
CA GLU A 128 -9.57 -8.47 17.84
C GLU A 128 -8.78 -9.65 18.40
N GLN A 129 -7.72 -10.04 17.67
CA GLN A 129 -6.85 -11.15 18.04
C GLN A 129 -5.55 -11.13 17.24
N VAL A 130 -4.53 -11.76 17.82
CA VAL A 130 -3.29 -12.12 17.14
C VAL A 130 -3.21 -13.64 17.07
N LEU A 131 -2.91 -14.17 15.89
CA LEU A 131 -2.69 -15.59 15.64
C LEU A 131 -1.22 -15.86 15.32
N VAL A 132 -0.65 -16.92 15.87
CA VAL A 132 0.70 -17.40 15.57
C VAL A 132 0.59 -18.90 15.27
N GLY A 133 0.91 -19.30 14.04
CA GLY A 133 0.69 -20.68 13.59
C GLY A 133 -0.78 -21.10 13.56
N GLY A 134 -1.71 -20.14 13.59
CA GLY A 134 -3.16 -20.37 13.71
C GLY A 134 -3.69 -20.29 15.15
N ASP A 135 -2.82 -20.33 16.16
CA ASP A 135 -3.21 -20.28 17.57
C ASP A 135 -3.31 -18.86 18.10
N LYS A 136 -4.32 -18.57 18.92
CA LYS A 136 -4.49 -17.25 19.55
C LYS A 136 -3.41 -17.03 20.59
N VAL A 137 -2.72 -15.89 20.50
CA VAL A 137 -1.73 -15.47 21.49
C VAL A 137 -2.19 -14.21 22.22
N GLN A 138 -1.71 -14.06 23.45
CA GLN A 138 -1.85 -12.81 24.18
C GLN A 138 -0.96 -11.73 23.55
N PHE A 139 -1.47 -10.51 23.51
CA PHE A 139 -0.75 -9.36 23.01
C PHE A 139 -0.98 -8.16 23.92
N THR A 140 -0.03 -7.24 23.89
CA THR A 140 -0.09 -5.96 24.58
C THR A 140 -0.18 -4.83 23.57
N ARG A 141 -0.80 -3.73 23.97
CA ARG A 141 -0.85 -2.51 23.16
C ARG A 141 -0.08 -1.40 23.84
N GLU A 142 0.94 -0.90 23.15
CA GLU A 142 1.81 0.19 23.60
C GLU A 142 1.70 1.35 22.59
N GLY A 143 0.80 2.29 22.88
CA GLY A 143 0.45 3.37 21.95
C GLY A 143 -0.12 2.83 20.64
N GLU A 144 0.56 3.11 19.52
CA GLU A 144 0.19 2.61 18.20
C GLU A 144 0.79 1.23 17.88
N PHE A 145 1.42 0.53 18.83
CA PHE A 145 2.02 -0.77 18.58
C PHE A 145 1.27 -1.88 19.27
N VAL A 146 1.09 -2.98 18.53
CA VAL A 146 0.71 -4.28 19.08
C VAL A 146 1.98 -5.10 19.21
N THR A 147 2.22 -5.63 20.40
CA THR A 147 3.41 -6.41 20.75
C THR A 147 3.01 -7.76 21.33
N PHE A 148 3.76 -8.80 21.00
CA PHE A 148 3.58 -10.16 21.51
C PHE A 148 4.87 -10.96 21.36
N GLU A 149 4.97 -12.09 22.04
CA GLU A 149 6.14 -12.96 22.01
C GLU A 149 5.80 -14.35 21.46
N THR A 150 6.77 -14.96 20.79
CA THR A 150 6.74 -16.38 20.42
C THR A 150 8.14 -16.97 20.53
N GLN A 151 8.23 -18.30 20.61
CA GLN A 151 9.50 -19.01 20.68
C GLN A 151 9.56 -20.04 19.56
N MET A 152 10.70 -20.07 18.86
CA MET A 152 10.99 -21.10 17.85
C MET A 152 12.19 -21.90 18.31
N HIS A 153 12.11 -23.23 18.17
CA HIS A 153 13.08 -24.18 18.70
C HIS A 153 13.96 -24.83 17.62
N GLN A 154 13.53 -24.79 16.37
CA GLN A 154 14.19 -25.42 15.23
C GLN A 154 13.89 -24.62 13.97
N ALA A 155 14.72 -24.81 12.95
CA ALA A 155 14.60 -24.12 11.67
C ALA A 155 13.22 -24.39 11.07
N ASP A 156 12.40 -23.36 10.96
CA ASP A 156 11.02 -23.45 10.48
C ASP A 156 10.49 -22.05 10.10
N SER A 157 9.29 -22.01 9.55
CA SER A 157 8.54 -20.79 9.32
C SER A 157 7.16 -20.85 9.96
N ILE A 158 6.75 -19.75 10.59
CA ILE A 158 5.44 -19.67 11.24
C ILE A 158 4.65 -18.47 10.71
N SER A 159 3.37 -18.68 10.45
CA SER A 159 2.45 -17.61 10.07
C SER A 159 2.06 -16.77 11.28
N VAL A 160 1.89 -15.48 11.05
CA VAL A 160 1.44 -14.50 12.03
C VAL A 160 0.30 -13.73 11.39
N GLU A 161 -0.84 -13.63 12.08
CA GLU A 161 -1.98 -12.85 11.62
C GLU A 161 -2.45 -11.89 12.71
N VAL A 162 -2.63 -10.62 12.36
CA VAL A 162 -3.22 -9.60 13.25
C VAL A 162 -4.58 -9.23 12.68
N LYS A 163 -5.67 -9.62 13.36
CA LYS A 163 -7.04 -9.29 12.93
C LYS A 163 -7.46 -7.98 13.54
N VAL A 164 -7.79 -7.03 12.66
CA VAL A 164 -8.11 -5.66 13.03
C VAL A 164 -9.53 -5.33 12.57
N ALA A 165 -10.36 -4.84 13.49
CA ALA A 165 -11.68 -4.31 13.21
C ALA A 165 -11.64 -2.79 13.06
N ALA A 166 -12.42 -2.29 12.11
CA ALA A 166 -12.71 -0.86 12.03
C ALA A 166 -13.59 -0.46 13.22
N THR A 167 -13.16 0.56 13.96
CA THR A 167 -14.01 1.15 14.99
C THR A 167 -15.10 1.95 14.30
N THR A 168 -16.36 1.57 14.47
CA THR A 168 -17.47 2.48 14.16
C THR A 168 -17.39 3.64 15.14
N PRO A 169 -17.17 4.90 14.71
CA PRO A 169 -17.05 6.00 15.65
C PRO A 169 -18.36 6.15 16.43
N SER A 170 -18.26 6.11 17.76
CA SER A 170 -19.41 6.23 18.68
C SER A 170 -20.03 7.62 18.70
N GLU A 171 -19.37 8.65 18.16
CA GLU A 171 -19.93 10.00 18.09
C GLU A 171 -19.56 10.71 16.76
N PRO A 172 -20.53 11.35 16.09
CA PRO A 172 -20.26 12.11 14.87
C PRO A 172 -19.54 13.41 15.20
N TYR A 173 -18.28 13.53 14.76
CA TYR A 173 -17.58 14.81 14.73
C TYR A 173 -18.34 15.82 13.85
N PRO A 174 -18.43 17.11 14.22
CA PRO A 174 -19.26 18.09 13.50
C PRO A 174 -18.80 18.42 12.07
N ASN A 175 -17.62 17.99 11.64
CA ASN A 175 -17.05 18.37 10.35
C ASN A 175 -16.71 17.15 9.48
N GLY A 176 -17.55 16.92 8.47
CA GLY A 176 -17.12 16.29 7.21
C GLY A 176 -17.40 14.79 7.04
N ILE A 177 -18.68 14.40 7.06
CA ILE A 177 -19.18 13.06 6.67
C ILE A 177 -18.55 12.57 5.34
N LYS A 178 -18.22 13.48 4.41
CA LYS A 178 -17.61 13.16 3.10
C LYS A 178 -16.13 12.76 3.17
N TYR A 179 -15.36 13.25 4.14
CA TYR A 179 -13.92 12.97 4.23
C TYR A 179 -13.67 11.60 4.87
N GLN A 180 -14.41 11.27 5.94
CA GLN A 180 -14.22 10.02 6.69
C GLN A 180 -14.77 8.80 5.96
N THR A 181 -15.92 8.92 5.29
CA THR A 181 -16.41 7.85 4.39
C THR A 181 -15.47 7.62 3.22
N SER A 182 -14.88 8.68 2.64
CA SER A 182 -13.90 8.55 1.55
C SER A 182 -12.66 7.74 1.96
N VAL A 183 -12.15 7.91 3.19
CA VAL A 183 -10.93 7.21 3.65
C VAL A 183 -11.23 5.75 4.05
N ALA A 184 -12.33 5.49 4.75
CA ALA A 184 -12.75 4.12 5.08
C ALA A 184 -13.16 3.31 3.85
N PHE A 185 -13.87 3.94 2.90
CA PHE A 185 -14.28 3.32 1.64
C PHE A 185 -13.08 3.04 0.70
N ARG A 186 -12.07 3.91 0.65
CA ARG A 186 -10.83 3.64 -0.11
C ARG A 186 -10.02 2.48 0.48
N ARG A 187 -10.02 2.29 1.80
CA ARG A 187 -9.37 1.13 2.44
C ARG A 187 -10.16 -0.16 2.22
N GLY A 188 -11.48 -0.14 2.46
CA GLY A 188 -12.35 -1.29 2.21
C GLY A 188 -12.33 -1.74 0.73
N LEU A 189 -12.26 -0.82 -0.22
CA LEU A 189 -12.13 -1.16 -1.64
C LEU A 189 -10.77 -1.74 -2.04
N SER A 190 -9.69 -1.42 -1.31
CA SER A 190 -8.36 -1.99 -1.59
C SER A 190 -8.27 -3.43 -1.11
N GLU A 191 -8.87 -3.76 0.04
CA GLU A 191 -8.96 -5.12 0.56
C GLU A 191 -9.98 -5.99 -0.22
N LEU A 192 -11.09 -5.40 -0.67
CA LEU A 192 -12.12 -6.11 -1.45
C LEU A 192 -11.66 -6.39 -2.89
N ARG A 193 -10.82 -5.52 -3.48
CA ARG A 193 -10.19 -5.76 -4.78
C ARG A 193 -9.23 -6.95 -4.74
N ASP A 194 -8.33 -6.97 -3.76
CA ASP A 194 -7.27 -7.98 -3.71
C ASP A 194 -7.78 -9.36 -3.24
N LYS A 195 -8.91 -9.41 -2.51
CA LYS A 195 -9.51 -10.68 -2.04
C LYS A 195 -10.52 -11.31 -3.00
N PHE A 196 -11.18 -10.55 -3.89
CA PHE A 196 -12.27 -11.07 -4.75
C PHE A 196 -12.03 -11.01 -6.26
N ILE A 197 -11.18 -10.14 -6.81
CA ILE A 197 -11.10 -9.97 -8.28
C ILE A 197 -10.33 -11.09 -8.99
N SER A 198 -9.55 -11.90 -8.28
CA SER A 198 -8.82 -13.04 -8.89
C SER A 198 -9.60 -14.35 -8.94
N ARG A 199 -10.85 -14.41 -8.44
CA ARG A 199 -11.56 -15.69 -8.24
C ARG A 199 -12.99 -15.81 -8.78
N ASN A 200 -13.58 -14.82 -9.47
CA ASN A 200 -14.95 -14.98 -9.97
C ASN A 200 -15.25 -14.22 -11.29
N ASP A 201 -15.43 -14.96 -12.39
CA ASP A 201 -15.85 -14.45 -13.71
C ASP A 201 -17.21 -13.73 -13.69
N PHE A 202 -18.02 -13.95 -12.65
CA PHE A 202 -19.30 -13.28 -12.47
C PHE A 202 -19.16 -11.77 -12.24
N ALA A 203 -18.10 -11.33 -11.53
CA ALA A 203 -17.86 -9.92 -11.22
C ALA A 203 -17.55 -9.07 -12.47
N LEU A 204 -16.92 -9.69 -13.50
CA LEU A 204 -16.65 -9.02 -14.78
C LEU A 204 -17.93 -8.75 -15.58
N LYS A 205 -18.95 -9.60 -15.46
CA LYS A 205 -20.26 -9.36 -16.11
C LYS A 205 -21.05 -8.26 -15.41
N THR A 206 -21.04 -8.22 -14.08
CA THR A 206 -21.76 -7.18 -13.31
C THR A 206 -21.10 -5.80 -13.48
N GLY A 207 -19.76 -5.74 -13.56
CA GLY A 207 -19.03 -4.50 -13.82
C GLY A 207 -19.33 -3.89 -15.19
N ARG A 208 -19.45 -4.71 -16.24
CA ARG A 208 -19.84 -4.25 -17.58
C ARG A 208 -21.29 -3.75 -17.64
N PHE A 209 -22.18 -4.37 -16.87
CA PHE A 209 -23.59 -3.95 -16.80
C PHE A 209 -23.76 -2.60 -16.08
N LEU A 210 -22.99 -2.35 -15.02
CA LEU A 210 -23.00 -1.07 -14.30
C LEU A 210 -22.41 0.07 -15.12
N LEU A 211 -21.34 -0.18 -15.89
CA LEU A 211 -20.76 0.82 -16.80
C LEU A 211 -21.73 1.22 -17.91
N SER A 212 -22.42 0.26 -18.52
CA SER A 212 -23.40 0.53 -19.59
C SER A 212 -24.73 1.13 -19.07
N ALA A 213 -25.02 1.01 -17.77
CA ALA A 213 -26.11 1.75 -17.12
C ALA A 213 -25.72 3.21 -16.80
N LEU A 214 -24.46 3.45 -16.43
CA LEU A 214 -23.94 4.80 -16.16
C LEU A 214 -23.80 5.63 -17.44
N GLU A 215 -23.40 5.02 -18.56
CA GLU A 215 -23.34 5.68 -19.86
C GLU A 215 -24.73 6.09 -20.37
N ARG A 216 -25.75 5.24 -20.17
CA ARG A 216 -27.16 5.57 -20.49
C ARG A 216 -27.70 6.72 -19.64
N LYS A 217 -27.26 6.86 -18.39
CA LYS A 217 -27.67 7.97 -17.50
C LYS A 217 -27.02 9.30 -17.88
N ARG A 218 -25.82 9.28 -18.49
CA ARG A 218 -25.14 10.46 -19.01
C ARG A 218 -25.75 10.97 -20.32
N ALA A 219 -26.27 10.08 -21.17
CA ALA A 219 -26.92 10.46 -22.43
C ALA A 219 -28.32 11.07 -22.28
N GLY A 220 -28.95 11.00 -21.09
CA GLY A 220 -30.32 11.46 -20.84
C GLY A 220 -30.49 12.89 -20.33
N ARG A 221 -29.43 13.69 -20.16
CA ARG A 221 -29.55 15.13 -19.81
C ARG A 221 -29.39 15.97 -21.08
N GLY A 222 -30.52 16.24 -21.73
CA GLY A 222 -30.63 17.18 -22.84
C GLY A 222 -30.36 18.64 -22.41
N PRO A 223 -30.05 19.53 -23.37
CA PRO A 223 -29.62 20.90 -23.10
C PRO A 223 -30.81 21.78 -22.69
N ARG A 224 -30.63 22.54 -21.62
CA ARG A 224 -31.57 23.54 -21.14
C ARG A 224 -31.33 24.84 -21.94
N THR A 225 -32.27 25.16 -22.80
CA THR A 225 -32.40 26.47 -23.47
C THR A 225 -32.72 27.53 -22.43
N GLU A 226 -31.88 28.55 -22.30
CA GLU A 226 -32.26 29.84 -21.71
C GLU A 226 -32.29 30.86 -22.85
N ASP A 227 -33.52 31.29 -23.14
CA ASP A 227 -33.93 32.29 -24.10
C ASP A 227 -34.58 33.45 -23.33
N GLY A 228 -34.35 34.67 -23.81
CA GLY A 228 -34.95 35.93 -23.34
C GLY A 228 -34.10 36.74 -22.35
N GLY A 229 -33.72 37.99 -22.57
CA GLY A 229 -34.02 38.95 -23.64
C GLY A 229 -33.91 40.41 -23.13
N ARG A 230 -33.82 41.35 -24.08
CA ARG A 230 -33.80 42.85 -24.01
C ARG A 230 -32.43 43.49 -23.74
N ARG A 231 -31.83 44.30 -24.64
CA ARG A 231 -32.25 45.38 -25.58
C ARG A 231 -32.60 46.72 -24.92
N THR A 232 -31.64 47.65 -25.01
CA THR A 232 -31.71 49.11 -25.31
C THR A 232 -30.24 49.52 -25.58
N GLU A 233 -29.79 49.74 -26.81
CA GLU A 233 -29.88 50.96 -27.66
C GLU A 233 -29.29 52.24 -27.04
N ASP A 234 -28.56 52.95 -27.92
CA ASP A 234 -27.93 54.28 -27.82
C ASP A 234 -26.60 54.39 -27.03
N GLY A 235 -25.50 54.93 -27.56
CA GLY A 235 -25.24 55.61 -28.83
C GLY A 235 -23.91 56.37 -28.71
N GLY A 236 -23.19 56.57 -29.82
CA GLY A 236 -22.33 57.76 -29.99
C GLY A 236 -20.82 57.60 -30.21
N ARG A 237 -20.42 57.89 -31.47
CA ARG A 237 -19.19 58.59 -31.97
C ARG A 237 -17.83 57.95 -31.68
N ARG A 238 -17.00 57.53 -32.65
CA ARG A 238 -16.52 58.09 -33.94
C ARG A 238 -15.72 59.39 -33.81
N THR A 239 -14.39 59.23 -33.77
CA THR A 239 -13.26 60.06 -34.28
C THR A 239 -11.99 59.33 -33.81
N GLU A 240 -10.85 59.27 -34.47
CA GLU A 240 -10.35 59.66 -35.79
C GLU A 240 -9.00 58.94 -35.91
N ASP A 241 -8.58 58.76 -37.15
CA ASP A 241 -7.30 58.21 -37.56
C ASP A 241 -6.12 59.07 -37.04
N CYS A 242 -5.00 58.43 -36.75
CA CYS A 242 -3.68 59.03 -36.92
C CYS A 242 -2.64 57.93 -37.19
N GLU A 243 -2.09 58.02 -38.39
CA GLU A 243 -0.89 57.38 -38.90
C GLU A 243 0.38 57.83 -38.14
N ASP A 244 1.48 57.15 -38.50
CA ASP A 244 2.86 57.64 -38.54
C ASP A 244 3.71 57.67 -37.26
N ARG A 245 4.54 56.62 -37.08
CA ARG A 245 5.94 56.55 -37.59
C ARG A 245 6.67 55.28 -37.16
#